data_AF-A0A1G8HJ69-F1
#
_entry.id   AF-A0A1G8HJ69-F1
#
_cell.length_a   1.000
_cell.length_b   1.000
_cell.length_c   1.000
_cell.angle_alpha   90.00
_cell.angle_beta   90.00
_cell.angle_gamma   90.00
#
_symmetry.space_group_name_H-M   'P 1'
#
loop_
_entity.id
_entity.type
_entity.pdbx_description
1 polymer ?
#
loop_
_entity_poly.entity_id
_entity_poly.type
_entity_poly.pdbx_seq_one_letter_code
_entity_poly.pdbx_strand_id
1 'polypeptide(L)'
;MTFKRFVRVTVDQYQRFAGLAREKRACLELVASSEIGGNFGVFDCMVDDVFLDAASSNPQMAERIVIKLAMDIDVDLFRSCARPEIDWSALTDHEIHLFVLQHELGHRVDNFCTWDMPAEVDGEVRAKCNRYLGWANEILADRYAWSMVRPGEPMPVGEHGVKNAELIAETLEYLNLHIPRRPFKPTPIDAGRYSCVPVRMLSSDVLAAYVGPDVHPSKIARAKEYVQTSRERRGLQLPAPLFEAGPGDIILTNLPERAAA
;
A
#
# COMPACT_ATOMS: atom_id res chain seq x y z
N MET A 1 -20.92 5.46 22.95
CA MET A 1 -20.44 4.75 21.73
C MET A 1 -19.63 5.76 20.94
N THR A 2 -18.35 5.51 20.72
CA THR A 2 -17.51 6.35 19.85
C THR A 2 -17.78 5.95 18.40
N PHE A 3 -18.28 6.88 17.61
CA PHE A 3 -18.47 6.68 16.17
C PHE A 3 -17.08 6.67 15.51
N LYS A 4 -16.77 5.59 14.80
CA LYS A 4 -15.54 5.50 14.01
C LYS A 4 -15.71 6.22 12.69
N ARG A 5 -14.73 7.03 12.30
CA ARG A 5 -14.70 7.72 11.01
C ARG A 5 -13.80 6.97 10.05
N PHE A 6 -14.33 6.61 8.88
CA PHE A 6 -13.59 5.91 7.84
C PHE A 6 -13.45 6.79 6.59
N VAL A 7 -12.29 6.70 5.94
CA VAL A 7 -12.11 7.13 4.55
C VAL A 7 -12.05 5.90 3.66
N ARG A 8 -12.61 6.01 2.45
CA ARG A 8 -12.70 4.94 1.46
C ARG A 8 -12.02 5.34 0.15
N VAL A 9 -11.29 4.42 -0.47
CA VAL A 9 -10.77 4.62 -1.83
C VAL A 9 -11.95 4.73 -2.80
N THR A 10 -11.97 5.79 -3.60
CA THR A 10 -12.91 5.95 -4.73
C THR A 10 -12.37 5.29 -6.00
N VAL A 11 -13.23 5.08 -7.00
CA VAL A 11 -12.81 4.56 -8.32
C VAL A 11 -11.75 5.45 -8.95
N ASP A 12 -11.94 6.77 -8.91
CA ASP A 12 -10.98 7.73 -9.48
C ASP A 12 -9.63 7.71 -8.75
N GLN A 13 -9.66 7.63 -7.41
CA GLN A 13 -8.45 7.46 -6.61
C GLN A 13 -7.73 6.17 -6.98
N TYR A 14 -8.43 5.03 -7.05
CA TYR A 14 -7.82 3.77 -7.45
C TYR A 14 -7.15 3.86 -8.82
N GLN A 15 -7.83 4.40 -9.83
CA GLN A 15 -7.28 4.50 -11.18
C GLN A 15 -6.01 5.35 -11.22
N ARG A 16 -6.01 6.48 -10.50
CA ARG A 16 -4.82 7.31 -10.31
C ARG A 16 -3.70 6.55 -9.59
N PHE A 17 -4.02 5.91 -8.47
CA PHE A 17 -3.07 5.20 -7.62
C PHE A 17 -2.44 4.00 -8.33
N ALA A 18 -3.23 3.23 -9.10
CA ALA A 18 -2.73 2.15 -9.94
C ALA A 18 -1.77 2.66 -11.02
N GLY A 19 -2.01 3.86 -11.56
CA GLY A 19 -1.07 4.56 -12.45
C GLY A 19 0.28 4.82 -11.77
N LEU A 20 0.25 5.43 -10.58
CA LEU A 20 1.45 5.72 -9.79
C LEU A 20 2.23 4.44 -9.45
N ALA A 21 1.54 3.35 -9.09
CA ALA A 21 2.19 2.07 -8.82
C ALA A 21 2.92 1.54 -10.06
N ARG A 22 2.30 1.61 -11.25
CA ARG A 22 2.90 1.16 -12.51
C ARG A 22 4.14 1.95 -12.91
N GLU A 23 4.15 3.26 -12.67
CA GLU A 23 5.35 4.10 -12.85
C GLU A 23 6.53 3.62 -12.00
N LYS A 24 6.25 2.94 -10.89
CA LYS A 24 7.24 2.37 -9.98
C LYS A 24 7.44 0.86 -10.14
N ARG A 25 7.03 0.30 -11.28
CA ARG A 25 7.15 -1.14 -11.59
C ARG A 25 6.40 -2.04 -10.59
N ALA A 26 5.30 -1.56 -10.04
CA ALA A 26 4.40 -2.30 -9.16
C ALA A 26 2.96 -2.24 -9.69
N CYS A 27 2.10 -3.11 -9.16
CA CYS A 27 0.66 -3.07 -9.41
C CYS A 27 -0.07 -2.78 -8.08
N LEU A 28 -1.35 -2.41 -8.16
CA LEU A 28 -2.14 -2.03 -6.98
C LEU A 28 -3.36 -2.92 -6.82
N GLU A 29 -3.49 -3.49 -5.62
CA GLU A 29 -4.62 -4.28 -5.17
C GLU A 29 -5.31 -3.60 -3.98
N LEU A 30 -6.64 -3.59 -4.00
CA LEU A 30 -7.45 -3.17 -2.86
C LEU A 30 -7.88 -4.39 -2.06
N VAL A 31 -7.75 -4.27 -0.74
CA VAL A 31 -8.03 -5.34 0.22
C VAL A 31 -8.82 -4.82 1.41
N ALA A 32 -9.53 -5.71 2.09
CA ALA A 32 -10.19 -5.34 3.34
C ALA A 32 -9.12 -5.11 4.42
N SER A 33 -9.38 -4.20 5.36
CA SER A 33 -8.47 -3.95 6.50
C SER A 33 -8.21 -5.21 7.34
N SER A 34 -9.19 -6.12 7.42
CA SER A 34 -9.05 -7.43 8.06
C SER A 34 -8.09 -8.38 7.35
N GLU A 35 -7.82 -8.18 6.05
CA GLU A 35 -6.95 -9.04 5.24
C GLU A 35 -5.47 -8.64 5.32
N ILE A 36 -5.16 -7.44 5.84
CA ILE A 36 -3.76 -6.94 5.97
C ILE A 36 -3.32 -6.76 7.41
N GLY A 37 -3.91 -7.51 8.34
CA GLY A 37 -3.41 -7.64 9.71
C GLY A 37 -3.43 -6.33 10.52
N GLY A 38 -4.31 -5.38 10.18
CA GLY A 38 -4.37 -4.08 10.83
C GLY A 38 -3.42 -3.02 10.26
N ASN A 39 -2.63 -3.36 9.24
CA ASN A 39 -1.87 -2.36 8.47
C ASN A 39 -2.82 -1.54 7.57
N PHE A 40 -2.32 -0.44 7.00
CA PHE A 40 -3.06 0.37 6.02
C PHE A 40 -2.61 0.10 4.58
N GLY A 41 -1.35 -0.29 4.42
CA GLY A 41 -0.74 -0.71 3.16
C GLY A 41 0.28 -1.80 3.44
N VAL A 42 0.64 -2.55 2.40
CA VAL A 42 1.74 -3.51 2.43
C VAL A 42 2.43 -3.53 1.07
N PHE A 43 3.72 -3.21 1.08
CA PHE A 43 4.65 -3.58 0.02
C PHE A 43 5.10 -5.03 0.23
N ASP A 44 4.67 -5.93 -0.66
CA ASP A 44 5.17 -7.29 -0.72
C ASP A 44 6.21 -7.40 -1.84
N CYS A 45 7.43 -7.82 -1.50
CA CYS A 45 8.47 -8.06 -2.51
C CYS A 45 8.26 -9.35 -3.30
N MET A 46 7.31 -10.19 -2.86
CA MET A 46 6.83 -11.33 -3.63
C MET A 46 5.98 -10.85 -4.80
N VAL A 47 6.01 -11.63 -5.87
CA VAL A 47 5.23 -11.37 -7.07
C VAL A 47 3.89 -12.08 -6.99
N ASP A 48 2.84 -11.40 -7.43
CA ASP A 48 1.49 -11.93 -7.58
C ASP A 48 1.10 -11.91 -9.07
N ASP A 49 0.09 -12.71 -9.41
CA ASP A 49 -0.42 -12.83 -10.77
C ASP A 49 -1.19 -11.58 -11.21
N VAL A 50 -0.86 -11.07 -12.39
CA VAL A 50 -1.57 -9.97 -13.05
C VAL A 50 -1.97 -10.35 -14.48
N PHE A 51 -3.10 -9.81 -14.94
CA PHE A 51 -3.42 -9.80 -16.36
C PHE A 51 -2.66 -8.66 -17.05
N LEU A 52 -1.94 -8.97 -18.13
CA LEU A 52 -1.21 -7.95 -18.88
C LEU A 52 -2.15 -6.95 -19.55
N ASP A 53 -3.30 -7.43 -20.03
CA ASP A 53 -4.41 -6.63 -20.53
C ASP A 53 -5.73 -7.24 -20.03
N ALA A 54 -6.47 -6.46 -19.24
CA ALA A 54 -7.77 -6.84 -18.69
C ALA A 54 -8.95 -6.52 -19.63
N ALA A 55 -8.76 -5.68 -20.66
CA ALA A 55 -9.80 -5.34 -21.63
C ALA A 55 -9.84 -6.31 -22.83
N SER A 56 -8.76 -7.04 -23.05
CA SER A 56 -8.67 -8.08 -24.08
C SER A 56 -9.14 -9.46 -23.59
N SER A 57 -9.68 -10.25 -24.50
CA SER A 57 -9.98 -11.67 -24.29
C SER A 57 -8.72 -12.55 -24.22
N ASN A 58 -7.56 -12.05 -24.63
CA ASN A 58 -6.28 -12.77 -24.62
C ASN A 58 -5.91 -13.18 -23.19
N PRO A 59 -5.71 -14.46 -22.86
CA PRO A 59 -5.51 -14.94 -21.49
C PRO A 59 -4.14 -14.61 -20.86
N GLN A 60 -3.29 -13.82 -21.52
CA GLN A 60 -1.95 -13.49 -21.04
C GLN A 60 -1.91 -12.94 -19.61
N MET A 61 -0.98 -13.49 -18.84
CA MET A 61 -0.70 -13.15 -17.46
C MET A 61 0.81 -13.04 -17.25
N ALA A 62 1.21 -12.35 -16.19
CA ALA A 62 2.59 -12.31 -15.73
C ALA A 62 2.64 -12.15 -14.21
N GLU A 63 3.80 -12.42 -13.64
CA GLU A 63 4.09 -12.17 -12.24
C GLU A 63 4.62 -10.73 -12.07
N ARG A 64 4.08 -9.98 -11.11
CA ARG A 64 4.50 -8.61 -10.78
C ARG A 64 4.48 -8.37 -9.28
N ILE A 65 5.30 -7.42 -8.81
CA ILE A 65 5.21 -6.89 -7.45
C ILE A 65 3.84 -6.21 -7.29
N VAL A 66 3.13 -6.51 -6.22
CA VAL A 66 1.81 -5.94 -5.91
C VAL A 66 1.86 -5.24 -4.57
N ILE A 67 1.40 -3.99 -4.55
CA ILE A 67 1.11 -3.25 -3.33
C ILE A 67 -0.34 -3.51 -2.95
N LYS A 68 -0.56 -3.90 -1.71
CA LYS A 68 -1.89 -4.07 -1.12
C LYS A 68 -2.23 -2.79 -0.35
N LEU A 69 -3.39 -2.21 -0.64
CA LEU A 69 -3.88 -1.00 0.02
C LEU A 69 -5.24 -1.29 0.65
N ALA A 70 -5.41 -0.95 1.93
CA ALA A 70 -6.72 -1.01 2.57
C ALA A 70 -7.72 -0.14 1.80
N MET A 71 -8.84 -0.74 1.41
CA MET A 71 -9.94 -0.01 0.79
C MET A 71 -10.52 1.03 1.76
N ASP A 72 -10.63 0.68 3.04
CA ASP A 72 -11.17 1.51 4.11
C ASP A 72 -10.16 1.68 5.24
N ILE A 73 -9.96 2.92 5.67
CA ILE A 73 -9.04 3.27 6.76
C ILE A 73 -9.81 4.01 7.85
N ASP A 74 -9.73 3.50 9.08
CA ASP A 74 -10.18 4.18 10.29
C ASP A 74 -9.25 5.38 10.54
N VAL A 75 -9.77 6.59 10.35
CA VAL A 75 -8.97 7.82 10.37
C VAL A 75 -8.38 8.08 11.74
N ASP A 76 -9.13 7.81 12.79
CA ASP A 76 -8.69 8.10 14.15
C ASP A 76 -7.62 7.10 14.58
N LEU A 77 -7.76 5.83 14.17
CA LEU A 77 -6.70 4.83 14.33
C LEU A 77 -5.44 5.26 13.56
N PHE A 78 -5.56 5.63 12.29
CA PHE A 78 -4.44 6.08 11.45
C PHE A 78 -3.68 7.24 12.09
N ARG A 79 -4.39 8.28 12.54
CA ARG A 79 -3.76 9.45 13.18
C ARG A 79 -3.20 9.17 14.57
N SER A 80 -3.66 8.12 15.24
CA SER A 80 -3.13 7.70 16.54
C SER A 80 -1.83 6.87 16.42
N CYS A 81 -1.45 6.44 15.22
CA CYS A 81 -0.26 5.62 15.03
C CYS A 81 1.01 6.38 15.45
N ALA A 82 1.71 5.81 16.43
CA ALA A 82 3.04 6.29 16.80
C ALA A 82 4.04 5.89 15.72
N ARG A 83 4.57 6.88 14.99
CA ARG A 83 5.57 6.68 13.95
C ARG A 83 6.97 7.03 14.44
N PRO A 84 8.02 6.49 13.81
CA PRO A 84 9.41 6.77 14.18
C PRO A 84 9.79 8.25 14.17
N GLU A 85 9.23 9.04 13.26
CA GLU A 85 9.64 10.44 13.08
C GLU A 85 8.47 11.37 12.78
N ILE A 86 7.72 11.09 11.72
CA ILE A 86 6.63 11.94 11.23
C ILE A 86 5.40 11.90 12.15
N ASP A 87 4.67 13.01 12.25
CA ASP A 87 3.32 13.03 12.80
C ASP A 87 2.26 12.86 11.71
N TRP A 88 1.64 11.68 11.63
CA TRP A 88 0.57 11.39 10.67
C TRP A 88 -0.73 12.16 10.94
N SER A 89 -0.91 12.74 12.13
CA SER A 89 -2.12 13.50 12.47
C SER A 89 -2.30 14.76 11.61
N ALA A 90 -1.21 15.28 11.04
CA ALA A 90 -1.19 16.46 10.17
C ALA A 90 -1.80 16.24 8.76
N LEU A 91 -2.01 14.97 8.37
CA LEU A 91 -2.64 14.63 7.09
C LEU A 91 -4.15 14.83 7.15
N THR A 92 -4.69 15.50 6.14
CA THR A 92 -6.14 15.61 5.94
C THR A 92 -6.72 14.30 5.40
N ASP A 93 -8.02 14.09 5.57
CA ASP A 93 -8.70 12.83 5.24
C ASP A 93 -8.46 12.37 3.78
N HIS A 94 -8.47 13.30 2.83
CA HIS A 94 -8.30 13.00 1.39
C HIS A 94 -6.86 12.64 1.01
N GLU A 95 -5.88 12.92 1.88
CA GLU A 95 -4.47 12.61 1.66
C GLU A 95 -4.08 11.22 2.15
N ILE A 96 -4.87 10.61 3.07
CA ILE A 96 -4.50 9.38 3.80
C ILE A 96 -4.12 8.24 2.85
N HIS A 97 -5.01 7.85 1.93
CA HIS A 97 -4.70 6.72 1.03
C HIS A 97 -3.53 7.00 0.09
N LEU A 98 -3.38 8.24 -0.38
CA LEU A 98 -2.24 8.60 -1.22
C LEU A 98 -0.95 8.54 -0.41
N PHE A 99 -0.96 9.01 0.84
CA PHE A 99 0.19 8.91 1.73
C PHE A 99 0.59 7.46 1.98
N VAL A 100 -0.38 6.60 2.32
CA VAL A 100 -0.12 5.15 2.53
C VAL A 100 0.45 4.52 1.27
N LEU A 101 -0.13 4.77 0.09
CA LEU A 101 0.42 4.26 -1.17
C LEU A 101 1.87 4.72 -1.40
N GLN A 102 2.13 6.01 -1.22
CA GLN A 102 3.48 6.55 -1.44
C GLN A 102 4.47 6.00 -0.40
N HIS A 103 4.03 5.75 0.83
CA HIS A 103 4.82 5.08 1.86
C HIS A 103 5.27 3.69 1.37
N GLU A 104 4.34 2.86 0.88
CA GLU A 104 4.68 1.54 0.31
C GLU A 104 5.61 1.64 -0.91
N LEU A 105 5.41 2.66 -1.76
CA LEU A 105 6.31 2.94 -2.89
C LEU A 105 7.69 3.43 -2.41
N GLY A 106 7.77 4.09 -1.26
CA GLY A 106 9.00 4.51 -0.62
C GLY A 106 9.91 3.33 -0.29
N HIS A 107 9.35 2.24 0.25
CA HIS A 107 10.07 0.98 0.46
C HIS A 107 10.66 0.38 -0.82
N ARG A 108 10.08 0.69 -1.99
CA ARG A 108 10.58 0.22 -3.28
C ARG A 108 11.70 1.10 -3.85
N VAL A 109 11.62 2.42 -3.62
CA VAL A 109 12.44 3.44 -4.30
C VAL A 109 13.68 3.80 -3.48
N ASP A 110 13.55 3.98 -2.17
CA ASP A 110 14.62 4.50 -1.32
C ASP A 110 14.68 3.75 0.02
N ASN A 111 15.32 2.57 0.00
CA ASN A 111 15.31 1.63 1.11
C ASN A 111 16.67 0.97 1.32
N PHE A 112 16.99 0.56 2.55
CA PHE A 112 18.12 -0.32 2.82
C PHE A 112 17.71 -1.78 2.60
N CYS A 113 18.62 -2.55 1.99
CA CYS A 113 18.43 -3.97 1.75
C CYS A 113 19.60 -4.76 2.38
N THR A 114 19.30 -5.75 3.21
CA THR A 114 20.33 -6.59 3.84
C THR A 114 21.22 -7.28 2.80
N TRP A 115 20.70 -7.56 1.61
CA TRP A 115 21.44 -8.17 0.51
C TRP A 115 22.46 -7.25 -0.15
N ASP A 116 22.36 -5.93 0.05
CA ASP A 116 23.34 -4.96 -0.45
C ASP A 116 24.56 -4.84 0.47
N MET A 117 24.50 -5.41 1.68
CA MET A 117 25.62 -5.43 2.62
C MET A 117 26.74 -6.34 2.10
N PRO A 118 28.01 -5.88 2.04
CA PRO A 118 29.13 -6.72 1.62
C PRO A 118 29.23 -8.02 2.43
N ALA A 119 29.68 -9.10 1.80
CA ALA A 119 29.77 -10.41 2.44
C ALA A 119 30.80 -10.42 3.58
N GLU A 120 31.83 -9.58 3.45
CA GLU A 120 32.98 -9.44 4.33
C GLU A 120 32.69 -8.57 5.57
N VAL A 121 31.49 -8.00 5.67
CA VAL A 121 31.08 -7.22 6.85
C VAL A 121 31.09 -8.08 8.09
N ASP A 122 31.76 -7.58 9.12
CA ASP A 122 31.86 -8.19 10.44
C ASP A 122 30.49 -8.60 11.02
N GLY A 123 30.46 -9.69 11.78
CA GLY A 123 29.23 -10.28 12.33
C GLY A 123 28.49 -9.34 13.28
N GLU A 124 29.20 -8.55 14.09
CA GLU A 124 28.58 -7.59 15.01
C GLU A 124 28.00 -6.40 14.24
N VAL A 125 28.72 -5.92 13.21
CA VAL A 125 28.23 -4.86 12.32
C VAL A 125 26.97 -5.30 11.60
N ARG A 126 26.94 -6.53 11.07
CA ARG A 126 25.76 -7.11 10.42
C ARG A 126 24.59 -7.21 11.37
N ALA A 127 24.80 -7.70 12.59
CA ALA A 127 23.76 -7.82 13.61
C ALA A 127 23.19 -6.44 13.99
N LYS A 128 24.05 -5.42 14.15
CA LYS A 128 23.62 -4.04 14.44
C LYS A 128 22.83 -3.44 13.29
N CYS A 129 23.28 -3.61 12.04
CA CYS A 129 22.54 -3.14 10.88
C CYS A 129 21.15 -3.78 10.78
N ASN A 130 21.07 -5.12 10.87
CA ASN A 130 19.80 -5.84 10.79
C ASN A 130 18.81 -5.44 11.90
N ARG A 131 19.30 -5.04 13.08
CA ARG A 131 18.46 -4.55 14.18
C ARG A 131 17.73 -3.25 13.82
N TYR A 132 18.40 -2.34 13.11
CA TYR A 132 17.86 -1.01 12.83
C TYR A 132 17.27 -0.85 11.43
N LEU A 133 17.52 -1.81 10.53
CA LEU A 133 17.13 -1.72 9.12
C LEU A 133 15.63 -1.47 8.94
N GLY A 134 14.78 -2.24 9.61
CA GLY A 134 13.32 -2.07 9.51
C GLY A 134 12.88 -0.67 9.95
N TRP A 135 13.36 -0.22 11.11
CA TRP A 135 13.01 1.10 11.66
C TRP A 135 13.49 2.26 10.78
N ALA A 136 14.71 2.19 10.26
CA ALA A 136 15.23 3.18 9.32
C ALA A 136 14.44 3.21 8.00
N ASN A 137 14.03 2.03 7.51
CA ASN A 137 13.23 1.89 6.29
C ASN A 137 11.82 2.50 6.43
N GLU A 138 11.19 2.40 7.60
CA GLU A 138 9.94 3.11 7.90
C GLU A 138 10.09 4.63 7.85
N ILE A 139 11.20 5.15 8.40
CA ILE A 139 11.53 6.58 8.37
C ILE A 139 11.68 7.08 6.92
N LEU A 140 12.45 6.34 6.12
CA LEU A 140 12.69 6.71 4.72
C LEU A 140 11.40 6.65 3.89
N ALA A 141 10.56 5.64 4.11
CA ALA A 141 9.27 5.52 3.46
C ALA A 141 8.32 6.68 3.82
N ASP A 142 8.25 7.07 5.09
CA ASP A 142 7.46 8.22 5.55
C ASP A 142 7.94 9.55 4.96
N ARG A 143 9.26 9.79 4.95
CA ARG A 143 9.86 10.98 4.33
C ARG A 143 9.56 11.04 2.84
N TYR A 144 9.70 9.92 2.14
CA TYR A 144 9.36 9.81 0.73
C TYR A 144 7.87 10.13 0.51
N ALA A 145 6.97 9.49 1.27
CA ALA A 145 5.54 9.72 1.18
C ALA A 145 5.17 11.19 1.38
N TRP A 146 5.72 11.83 2.40
CA TRP A 146 5.51 13.25 2.65
C TRP A 146 5.95 14.11 1.47
N SER A 147 7.16 13.87 0.93
CA SER A 147 7.69 14.63 -0.21
C SER A 147 6.85 14.51 -1.48
N MET A 148 6.09 13.41 -1.62
CA MET A 148 5.20 13.17 -2.76
C MET A 148 3.80 13.74 -2.55
N VAL A 149 3.29 13.74 -1.32
CA VAL A 149 1.95 14.25 -0.99
C VAL A 149 1.95 15.77 -0.84
N ARG A 150 2.96 16.31 -0.14
CA ARG A 150 3.09 17.76 0.14
C ARG A 150 4.48 18.26 -0.28
N PRO A 151 4.75 18.34 -1.60
CA PRO A 151 6.06 18.71 -2.11
C PRO A 151 6.48 20.12 -1.66
N GLY A 152 7.64 20.22 -1.02
CA GLY A 152 8.21 21.49 -0.54
C GLY A 152 7.72 21.95 0.83
N GLU A 153 6.72 21.27 1.42
CA GLU A 153 6.28 21.57 2.78
C GLU A 153 7.19 20.89 3.83
N PRO A 154 7.53 21.57 4.94
CA PRO A 154 8.23 20.94 6.06
C PRO A 154 7.45 19.76 6.61
N MET A 155 8.13 18.64 6.83
CA MET A 155 7.52 17.46 7.43
C MET A 155 7.23 17.70 8.92
N PRO A 156 6.01 17.46 9.40
CA PRO A 156 5.68 17.58 10.81
C PRO A 156 6.36 16.44 11.56
N VAL A 157 7.17 16.79 12.56
CA VAL A 157 7.88 15.82 13.39
C VAL A 157 7.08 15.57 14.66
N GLY A 158 6.74 14.32 14.93
CA GLY A 158 6.04 13.92 16.15
C GLY A 158 6.95 13.91 17.38
N GLU A 159 6.37 13.74 18.57
CA GLU A 159 7.11 13.72 19.83
C GLU A 159 8.25 12.68 19.84
N HIS A 160 8.02 11.51 19.25
CA HIS A 160 9.04 10.46 19.15
C HIS A 160 10.20 10.87 18.23
N GLY A 161 9.90 11.53 17.11
CA GLY A 161 10.91 12.05 16.19
C GLY A 161 11.77 13.14 16.84
N VAL A 162 11.15 14.07 17.58
CA VAL A 162 11.88 15.10 18.33
C VAL A 162 12.80 14.47 19.38
N LYS A 163 12.28 13.52 20.16
CA LYS A 163 13.03 12.86 21.23
C LYS A 163 14.22 12.05 20.72
N ASN A 164 14.12 11.46 19.53
CA ASN A 164 15.12 10.55 18.98
C ASN A 164 15.87 11.13 17.77
N ALA A 165 15.84 12.45 17.56
CA ALA A 165 16.43 13.08 16.38
C ALA A 165 17.91 12.70 16.15
N GLU A 166 18.71 12.70 17.21
CA GLU A 166 20.12 12.29 17.17
C GLU A 166 20.27 10.80 16.81
N LEU A 167 19.50 9.93 17.47
CA LEU A 167 19.52 8.49 17.21
C LEU A 167 19.09 8.16 15.76
N ILE A 168 18.10 8.86 15.22
CA ILE A 168 17.68 8.72 13.82
C ILE A 168 18.83 9.08 12.89
N ALA A 169 19.47 10.23 13.11
CA ALA A 169 20.58 10.68 12.28
C ALA A 169 21.76 9.70 12.34
N GLU A 170 22.19 9.30 13.53
CA GLU A 170 23.27 8.33 13.75
C GLU A 170 22.96 6.97 13.11
N THR A 171 21.71 6.50 13.21
CA THR A 171 21.31 5.21 12.63
C THR A 171 21.36 5.26 11.11
N LEU A 172 20.82 6.32 10.49
CA LEU A 172 20.86 6.48 9.05
C LEU A 172 22.31 6.61 8.54
N GLU A 173 23.16 7.36 9.24
CA GLU A 173 24.59 7.48 8.91
C GLU A 173 25.31 6.13 9.02
N TYR A 174 25.09 5.41 10.12
CA TYR A 174 25.67 4.08 10.34
C TYR A 174 25.25 3.09 9.26
N LEU A 175 23.96 3.06 8.89
CA LEU A 175 23.48 2.19 7.81
C LEU A 175 24.05 2.59 6.45
N ASN A 176 24.15 3.88 6.13
CA ASN A 176 24.78 4.33 4.89
C ASN A 176 26.25 3.94 4.77
N LEU A 177 26.97 3.87 5.90
CA LEU A 177 28.38 3.45 5.93
C LEU A 177 28.55 1.96 5.58
N HIS A 178 27.59 1.11 5.97
CA HIS A 178 27.73 -0.35 5.90
C HIS A 178 26.83 -1.02 4.85
N ILE A 179 25.78 -0.35 4.41
CA ILE A 179 24.84 -0.80 3.39
C ILE A 179 24.77 0.27 2.31
N PRO A 180 25.43 0.07 1.15
CA PRO A 180 25.39 1.03 0.06
C PRO A 180 23.96 1.19 -0.44
N ARG A 181 23.31 2.31 -0.08
CA ARG A 181 21.97 2.62 -0.54
C ARG A 181 22.01 2.92 -2.03
N ARG A 182 21.29 2.13 -2.82
CA ARG A 182 21.18 2.31 -4.27
C ARG A 182 19.73 2.69 -4.58
N PRO A 183 19.41 3.99 -4.67
CA PRO A 183 18.07 4.42 -5.03
C PRO A 183 17.63 3.71 -6.31
N PHE A 184 16.54 2.97 -6.21
CA PHE A 184 16.03 2.23 -7.34
C PHE A 184 15.32 3.20 -8.27
N LYS A 185 15.73 3.21 -9.54
CA LYS A 185 15.02 3.91 -10.61
C LYS A 185 14.18 2.87 -11.37
N PRO A 186 12.93 2.61 -10.94
CA PRO A 186 12.05 1.70 -11.65
C PRO A 186 11.86 2.13 -13.10
N THR A 187 12.03 1.19 -14.03
CA THR A 187 11.45 1.34 -15.36
C THR A 187 9.95 1.10 -15.22
N PRO A 188 9.08 2.02 -15.68
CA PRO A 188 7.65 1.82 -15.69
C PRO A 188 7.26 0.52 -16.39
N ILE A 189 6.18 -0.11 -15.93
CA ILE A 189 5.51 -1.20 -16.67
C ILE A 189 4.45 -0.63 -17.63
N ASP A 190 3.80 -1.52 -18.39
CA ASP A 190 2.80 -1.18 -19.40
C ASP A 190 1.80 -0.13 -18.88
N ALA A 191 1.75 1.01 -19.56
CA ALA A 191 0.85 2.10 -19.23
C ALA A 191 -0.57 1.79 -19.71
N GLY A 192 -1.56 2.27 -18.96
CA GLY A 192 -2.97 2.12 -19.31
C GLY A 192 -3.81 1.64 -18.12
N ARG A 193 -5.09 2.01 -18.13
CA ARG A 193 -6.05 1.67 -17.07
C ARG A 193 -6.17 0.15 -16.88
N TYR A 194 -6.21 -0.59 -17.99
CA TYR A 194 -6.45 -2.04 -18.01
C TYR A 194 -5.17 -2.87 -18.06
N SER A 195 -4.00 -2.23 -17.96
CA SER A 195 -2.71 -2.90 -18.04
C SER A 195 -2.23 -3.36 -16.67
N CYS A 196 -1.66 -4.57 -16.62
CA CYS A 196 -1.08 -5.17 -15.41
C CYS A 196 -2.03 -5.12 -14.20
N VAL A 197 -3.27 -5.60 -14.39
CA VAL A 197 -4.31 -5.63 -13.36
C VAL A 197 -4.17 -6.89 -12.51
N PRO A 198 -3.99 -6.80 -11.18
CA PRO A 198 -3.92 -7.96 -10.31
C PRO A 198 -5.15 -8.86 -10.42
N VAL A 199 -4.95 -10.17 -10.40
CA VAL A 199 -6.06 -11.14 -10.49
C VAL A 199 -7.12 -10.88 -9.42
N ARG A 200 -6.72 -10.51 -8.20
CA ARG A 200 -7.65 -10.16 -7.11
C ARG A 200 -8.61 -9.05 -7.52
N MET A 201 -8.15 -8.01 -8.22
CA MET A 201 -8.98 -6.89 -8.62
C MET A 201 -10.12 -7.30 -9.58
N LEU A 202 -10.07 -8.49 -10.17
CA LEU A 202 -11.13 -9.02 -11.03
C LEU A 202 -11.90 -10.19 -10.37
N SER A 203 -11.59 -10.52 -9.13
CA SER A 203 -12.18 -11.66 -8.39
C SER A 203 -13.58 -11.40 -7.85
N SER A 204 -14.08 -10.17 -7.96
CA SER A 204 -15.46 -9.80 -7.63
C SER A 204 -15.92 -8.66 -8.54
N ASP A 205 -17.24 -8.53 -8.71
CA ASP A 205 -17.79 -7.46 -9.54
C ASP A 205 -17.53 -6.07 -8.92
N VAL A 206 -17.50 -5.99 -7.58
CA VAL A 206 -17.14 -4.78 -6.83
C VAL A 206 -15.72 -4.33 -7.15
N LEU A 207 -14.74 -5.23 -7.10
CA LEU A 207 -13.36 -4.88 -7.41
C LEU A 207 -13.15 -4.59 -8.90
N ALA A 208 -13.82 -5.36 -9.78
CA ALA A 208 -13.73 -5.14 -11.21
C ALA A 208 -14.24 -3.73 -11.59
N ALA A 209 -15.24 -3.21 -10.87
CA ALA A 209 -15.75 -1.86 -11.07
C ALA A 209 -14.71 -0.76 -10.79
N TYR A 210 -13.75 -0.98 -9.88
CA TYR A 210 -12.64 -0.03 -9.67
C TYR A 210 -11.70 0.01 -10.89
N VAL A 211 -11.50 -1.12 -11.55
CA VAL A 211 -10.66 -1.21 -12.76
C VAL A 211 -11.32 -0.50 -13.93
N GLY A 212 -12.61 -0.76 -14.17
CA GLY A 212 -13.42 -0.02 -15.14
C GLY A 212 -14.37 -0.91 -15.95
N PRO A 213 -15.28 -0.30 -16.72
CA PRO A 213 -16.35 -1.01 -17.42
C PRO A 213 -15.86 -1.86 -18.60
N ASP A 214 -14.69 -1.55 -19.19
CA ASP A 214 -14.20 -2.25 -20.38
C ASP A 214 -13.40 -3.52 -20.02
N VAL A 215 -13.40 -3.96 -18.75
CA VAL A 215 -12.81 -5.24 -18.38
C VAL A 215 -13.55 -6.36 -19.08
N HIS A 216 -12.81 -7.21 -19.78
CA HIS A 216 -13.37 -8.30 -20.54
C HIS A 216 -14.02 -9.34 -19.60
N PRO A 217 -15.29 -9.77 -19.84
CA PRO A 217 -15.99 -10.69 -18.94
C PRO A 217 -15.27 -12.01 -18.69
N SER A 218 -14.54 -12.54 -19.68
CA SER A 218 -13.76 -13.78 -19.49
C SER A 218 -12.64 -13.64 -18.46
N LYS A 219 -12.11 -12.42 -18.24
CA LYS A 219 -11.07 -12.15 -17.24
C LYS A 219 -11.64 -12.18 -15.83
N ILE A 220 -12.83 -11.59 -15.65
CA ILE A 220 -13.58 -11.65 -14.39
C ILE A 220 -13.92 -13.10 -14.05
N ALA A 221 -14.46 -13.86 -15.00
CA ALA A 221 -14.79 -15.27 -14.79
C ALA A 221 -13.55 -16.10 -14.39
N ARG A 222 -12.44 -15.94 -15.11
CA ARG A 222 -11.19 -16.63 -14.81
C ARG A 222 -10.60 -16.22 -13.46
N ALA A 223 -10.67 -14.95 -13.09
CA ALA A 223 -10.17 -14.46 -11.80
C ALA A 223 -10.96 -15.03 -10.62
N LYS A 224 -12.31 -15.06 -10.74
CA LYS A 224 -13.21 -15.68 -9.76
C LYS A 224 -12.83 -17.16 -9.55
N GLU A 225 -12.71 -17.92 -10.64
CA GLU A 225 -12.32 -19.34 -10.59
C GLU A 225 -10.92 -19.55 -9.99
N TYR A 226 -9.94 -18.72 -10.40
CA TYR A 226 -8.56 -18.82 -9.93
C TYR A 226 -8.45 -18.61 -8.42
N VAL A 227 -9.05 -17.52 -7.92
CA VAL A 227 -9.02 -17.20 -6.48
C VAL A 227 -9.74 -18.27 -5.67
N GLN A 228 -10.90 -18.75 -6.13
CA GLN A 228 -11.62 -19.83 -5.47
C GLN A 228 -10.76 -21.09 -5.38
N THR A 229 -10.28 -21.58 -6.52
CA THR A 229 -9.48 -22.82 -6.61
C THR A 229 -8.19 -22.74 -5.78
N SER A 230 -7.50 -21.60 -5.83
CA SER A 230 -6.25 -21.39 -5.08
C SER A 230 -6.47 -21.47 -3.57
N ARG A 231 -7.57 -20.90 -3.08
CA ARG A 231 -7.91 -20.90 -1.64
C ARG A 231 -8.39 -22.26 -1.18
N GLU A 232 -9.23 -22.94 -1.96
CA GLU A 232 -9.65 -24.32 -1.70
C GLU A 232 -8.44 -25.26 -1.56
N ARG A 233 -7.48 -25.18 -2.49
CA ARG A 233 -6.24 -25.98 -2.43
C ARG A 233 -5.39 -25.72 -1.19
N ARG A 234 -5.42 -24.49 -0.67
CA ARG A 234 -4.64 -24.07 0.50
C ARG A 234 -5.41 -24.20 1.83
N GLY A 235 -6.67 -24.67 1.80
CA GLY A 235 -7.53 -24.72 2.98
C GLY A 235 -7.81 -23.35 3.59
N LEU A 236 -7.74 -22.28 2.79
CA LEU A 236 -7.97 -20.91 3.23
C LEU A 236 -9.46 -20.58 3.10
N GLN A 237 -10.02 -19.89 4.09
CA GLN A 237 -11.37 -19.30 3.99
C GLN A 237 -11.45 -18.38 2.78
N LEU A 238 -12.60 -18.18 2.14
CA LEU A 238 -12.73 -17.20 1.04
C LEU A 238 -12.35 -15.78 1.53
N PRO A 239 -11.93 -14.88 0.61
CA PRO A 239 -11.60 -13.50 0.99
C PRO A 239 -12.79 -12.90 1.73
N ALA A 240 -12.51 -12.08 2.75
CA ALA A 240 -13.58 -11.35 3.40
C ALA A 240 -14.32 -10.53 2.33
N PRO A 241 -15.67 -10.50 2.34
CA PRO A 241 -16.40 -9.56 1.51
C PRO A 241 -15.83 -8.17 1.81
N LEU A 242 -15.49 -7.41 0.77
CA LEU A 242 -15.07 -6.02 0.89
C LEU A 242 -16.23 -5.08 1.30
N PHE A 243 -17.24 -5.62 2.00
CA PHE A 243 -18.59 -5.13 2.30
C PHE A 243 -19.69 -5.41 1.24
N GLU A 244 -20.93 -5.58 1.71
CA GLU A 244 -22.18 -5.80 0.93
C GLU A 244 -22.66 -4.57 0.15
N ALA A 245 -22.08 -3.41 0.43
CA ALA A 245 -22.51 -2.13 -0.11
C ALA A 245 -21.42 -1.61 -1.08
N GLY A 246 -21.84 -1.33 -2.31
CA GLY A 246 -20.96 -1.11 -3.45
C GLY A 246 -20.15 0.19 -3.36
N PRO A 247 -19.39 0.51 -4.43
CA PRO A 247 -18.73 1.80 -4.56
C PRO A 247 -19.79 2.93 -4.51
N GLY A 248 -19.89 3.62 -3.36
CA GLY A 248 -20.86 4.71 -3.16
C GLY A 248 -21.67 4.66 -1.85
N ASP A 249 -21.65 3.54 -1.12
CA ASP A 249 -22.61 3.33 -0.01
C ASP A 249 -22.14 3.77 1.39
N ILE A 250 -21.13 4.63 1.49
CA ILE A 250 -20.83 5.32 2.76
C ILE A 250 -20.85 6.83 2.52
N ILE A 251 -22.07 7.36 2.49
CA ILE A 251 -22.34 8.79 2.71
C ILE A 251 -22.49 8.98 4.23
N LEU A 252 -21.47 9.60 4.83
CA LEU A 252 -21.52 10.60 5.91
C LEU A 252 -22.05 10.16 7.30
N THR A 253 -21.28 10.38 8.37
CA THR A 253 -21.37 11.57 9.25
C THR A 253 -22.81 12.13 9.41
N ASN A 254 -23.29 12.14 10.66
CA ASN A 254 -24.51 12.77 11.17
C ASN A 254 -25.88 12.20 10.74
N LEU A 255 -26.44 11.34 11.59
CA LEU A 255 -27.87 11.35 11.91
C LEU A 255 -28.05 11.73 13.39
N PRO A 256 -28.33 13.01 13.71
CA PRO A 256 -29.15 13.32 14.86
C PRO A 256 -30.60 12.93 14.54
N GLU A 257 -31.27 12.35 15.53
CA GLU A 257 -32.74 12.25 15.62
C GLU A 257 -33.48 11.47 14.52
N ARG A 258 -33.80 10.22 14.84
CA ARG A 258 -35.20 9.76 14.82
C ARG A 258 -35.47 8.87 16.02
N ALA A 259 -35.70 9.54 17.15
CA ALA A 259 -36.69 9.07 18.10
C ALA A 259 -38.08 9.50 17.60
N ALA A 260 -39.07 8.66 17.85
CA ALA A 260 -40.52 8.89 17.71
C ALA A 260 -41.12 8.90 16.28
N ALA A 261 -41.56 7.73 15.82
CA ALA A 261 -42.97 7.38 15.55
C ALA A 261 -43.06 5.92 15.11
#